data_AF-K0IA86-F1
#
_entry.id   AF-K0IA86-F1
#
_cell.length_a   1.000
_cell.length_b   1.000
_cell.length_c   1.000
_cell.angle_alpha   90.00
_cell.angle_beta   90.00
_cell.angle_gamma   90.00
#
_symmetry.space_group_name_H-M   'P 1'
#
loop_
_entity.id
_entity.type
_entity.pdbx_description
1 polymer ?
#
loop_
_entity_poly.entity_id
_entity_poly.type
_entity_poly.pdbx_seq_one_letter_code
_entity_poly.pdbx_strand_id
1 'polypeptide(L)' 'MLEIALDGAIKTKIMYKAYLSFPQLKEYLAVLEEKGLLEYVSTDNEYRTTDKGKHFLKMYKDVGQMIFPNSKKK' A
#
# COMPACT_ATOMS: atom_id res chain seq x y z
N MET A 1 -2.41 -2.43 2.08
CA MET A 1 -1.51 -2.88 1.00
C MET A 1 -0.33 -1.94 0.81
N LEU A 2 -0.58 -0.65 0.52
CA LEU A 2 0.50 0.33 0.32
C LEU A 2 1.48 0.38 1.50
N GLU A 3 0.99 0.39 2.75
CA GLU A 3 1.85 0.36 3.95
C GLU A 3 2.80 -0.85 4.03
N ILE A 4 2.42 -2.00 3.46
CA ILE A 4 3.24 -3.22 3.48
C ILE A 4 4.49 -3.05 2.60
N ALA A 5 4.39 -2.23 1.57
CA ALA A 5 5.43 -1.99 0.57
C ALA A 5 6.25 -0.71 0.85
N LEU A 6 6.17 -0.11 2.05
CA LEU A 6 6.94 1.09 2.39
C LEU A 6 8.46 0.84 2.30
N ASP A 7 8.91 -0.31 2.79
CA ASP A 7 10.32 -0.73 2.80
C ASP A 7 10.63 -1.76 1.70
N GLY A 8 9.74 -1.91 0.72
CA GLY A 8 9.82 -3.01 -0.24
C GLY A 8 9.14 -4.29 0.22
N ALA A 9 8.40 -4.91 -0.71
CA ALA A 9 7.79 -6.20 -0.48
C ALA A 9 7.61 -6.97 -1.79
N ILE A 10 8.01 -8.24 -1.77
CA ILE A 10 7.67 -9.18 -2.85
C ILE A 10 6.15 -9.41 -2.90
N LYS A 11 5.66 -9.77 -4.09
CA LYS A 11 4.24 -10.01 -4.38
C LYS A 11 3.55 -10.93 -3.37
N THR A 12 4.21 -12.04 -3.01
CA THR A 12 3.69 -13.02 -2.04
C THR A 12 3.52 -12.42 -0.65
N LYS A 13 4.49 -11.63 -0.17
CA LYS A 13 4.41 -10.95 1.14
C LYS A 13 3.24 -9.97 1.18
N ILE A 14 3.00 -9.25 0.10
CA ILE A 14 1.87 -8.34 -0.04
C ILE A 14 0.55 -9.11 -0.01
N MET A 15 0.44 -10.19 -0.78
CA MET A 15 -0.73 -11.05 -0.83
C MET A 15 -1.18 -11.53 0.56
N TYR A 16 -0.25 -12.13 1.30
CA TYR A 16 -0.54 -12.69 2.62
C TYR A 16 -0.85 -11.61 3.65
N LYS A 17 -0.08 -10.51 3.70
CA LYS A 17 -0.33 -9.44 4.68
C LYS A 17 -1.57 -8.60 4.38
N ALA A 18 -1.99 -8.53 3.13
CA ALA A 18 -3.21 -7.82 2.72
C ALA A 18 -4.44 -8.72 2.61
N TYR A 19 -4.30 -10.03 2.88
CA TYR A 19 -5.38 -11.03 2.76
C TYR A 19 -6.06 -11.03 1.38
N LEU A 20 -5.27 -10.83 0.31
CA LEU A 20 -5.76 -10.78 -1.06
C LEU A 20 -5.63 -12.13 -1.75
N SER A 21 -6.60 -12.50 -2.58
CA SER A 21 -6.42 -13.56 -3.57
C SER A 21 -5.48 -13.10 -4.70
N PHE A 22 -4.93 -14.05 -5.46
CA PHE A 22 -4.04 -13.71 -6.58
C PHE A 22 -4.68 -12.81 -7.67
N PRO A 23 -5.94 -13.02 -8.09
CA PRO A 23 -6.61 -12.12 -9.03
C PRO A 23 -6.75 -10.70 -8.47
N GLN A 24 -7.25 -10.57 -7.23
CA GLN A 24 -7.40 -9.27 -6.56
C GLN A 24 -6.05 -8.56 -6.46
N LEU A 25 -5.00 -9.27 -6.04
CA LEU A 25 -3.66 -8.72 -5.92
C LEU A 25 -3.18 -8.11 -7.24
N LYS A 26 -3.38 -8.79 -8.37
CA LYS A 26 -3.00 -8.27 -9.68
C LYS A 26 -3.72 -6.97 -10.02
N GLU A 27 -5.03 -6.92 -9.80
CA GLU A 27 -5.84 -5.74 -10.06
C GLU A 27 -5.41 -4.56 -9.19
N TYR A 28 -5.24 -4.78 -7.88
CA TYR A 28 -4.79 -3.74 -6.96
C TYR A 28 -3.37 -3.25 -7.29
N LEU A 29 -2.44 -4.14 -7.60
CA LEU A 29 -1.09 -3.74 -8.01
C LEU A 29 -1.13 -2.86 -9.25
N ALA A 30 -1.86 -3.28 -10.28
CA ALA A 30 -1.99 -2.52 -11.53
C ALA A 30 -2.56 -1.11 -11.29
N VAL A 31 -3.63 -0.99 -10.50
CA VAL A 31 -4.23 0.31 -10.17
C VAL A 31 -3.26 1.19 -9.39
N LEU A 32 -2.56 0.63 -8.40
CA LEU A 32 -1.63 1.41 -7.58
C LEU A 32 -0.40 1.88 -8.37
N GLU A 33 0.10 1.05 -9.30
CA GLU A 33 1.16 1.41 -10.25
C GLU A 33 0.69 2.48 -11.23
N GLU A 34 -0.49 2.33 -11.84
CA GLU A 34 -1.07 3.30 -12.78
C GLU A 34 -1.27 4.67 -12.12
N LYS A 35 -1.69 4.69 -10.85
CA LYS A 35 -1.84 5.93 -10.08
C LYS A 35 -0.51 6.48 -9.55
N GLY A 36 0.61 5.77 -9.76
CA GLY A 36 1.95 6.16 -9.31
C GLY A 36 2.10 6.15 -7.80
N LEU A 37 1.30 5.37 -7.08
CA LEU A 37 1.38 5.19 -5.63
C LEU A 37 2.34 4.07 -5.24
N LEU A 38 2.61 3.17 -6.18
CA LEU A 38 3.47 2.01 -6.05
C LEU A 38 4.35 1.92 -7.31
N GLU A 39 5.55 1.38 -7.16
CA GLU A 39 6.45 1.07 -8.27
C GLU A 39 7.00 -0.35 -8.12
N TYR A 40 7.31 -0.99 -9.24
CA TYR A 40 7.98 -2.29 -9.26
C TYR A 40 9.48 -2.10 -9.50
N VAL A 41 10.30 -2.59 -8.58
CA VAL A 41 11.76 -2.55 -8.62
C VAL A 41 12.26 -3.90 -9.10
N SER A 42 12.63 -3.97 -10.39
CA SER A 42 13.03 -5.22 -11.06
C SER A 42 14.32 -5.83 -10.51
N THR A 43 15.24 -5.02 -9.96
CA THR A 43 16.50 -5.52 -9.39
C THR A 43 16.27 -6.42 -8.19
N ASP A 44 15.28 -6.06 -7.37
CA ASP A 44 15.01 -6.71 -6.08
C ASP A 44 13.76 -7.61 -6.17
N ASN A 45 13.03 -7.57 -7.29
CA ASN A 45 11.73 -8.21 -7.50
C ASN A 45 10.70 -7.80 -6.43
N GLU A 46 10.72 -6.53 -6.05
CA GLU A 46 9.91 -5.95 -4.99
C GLU A 46 9.00 -4.85 -5.52
N TYR A 47 7.86 -4.67 -4.86
CA TYR A 47 7.08 -3.46 -4.99
C TYR A 47 7.45 -2.48 -3.87
N ARG A 48 7.62 -1.21 -4.23
CA ARG A 48 7.92 -0.12 -3.30
C ARG A 48 6.88 0.98 -3.38
N THR A 49 6.57 1.56 -2.23
CA THR A 49 5.68 2.71 -2.15
C THR A 49 6.44 3.95 -2.57
N THR A 50 5.93 4.63 -3.60
CA THR A 50 6.51 5.89 -4.07
C THR A 50 6.30 7.00 -3.05
N ASP A 51 6.98 8.13 -3.20
CA ASP A 51 6.76 9.28 -2.32
C ASP A 51 5.33 9.84 -2.43
N LYS A 52 4.72 9.77 -3.62
CA LYS A 52 3.30 10.07 -3.82
C LYS A 52 2.41 9.11 -3.01
N GLY A 53 2.75 7.83 -2.99
CA GLY A 53 2.08 6.83 -2.17
C GLY A 53 2.20 7.10 -0.66
N LYS A 54 3.38 7.50 -0.19
CA LYS A 54 3.61 7.89 1.22
C LYS A 54 2.76 9.10 1.61
N HIS A 55 2.69 10.11 0.73
CA HIS A 55 1.85 11.28 0.95
C HIS A 55 0.36 10.92 1.01
N PHE A 56 -0.10 10.06 0.09
CA PHE A 56 -1.46 9.54 0.09
C PHE A 56 -1.81 8.83 1.41
N LEU A 57 -0.92 7.97 1.91
CA LEU A 57 -1.12 7.28 3.19
C LEU A 57 -1.22 8.24 4.38
N LYS A 58 -0.38 9.28 4.41
CA LYS A 58 -0.43 10.30 5.46
C LYS A 58 -1.78 11.02 5.44
N MET A 59 -2.20 11.53 4.29
CA MET A 59 -3.49 12.18 4.13
C MET A 59 -4.66 11.27 4.53
N TYR A 60 -4.63 10.00 4.10
CA TYR A 60 -5.67 9.04 4.44
C TYR A 60 -5.78 8.80 5.95
N LYS A 61 -4.64 8.73 6.66
CA LYS A 61 -4.59 8.63 8.13
C LYS A 61 -5.13 9.89 8.82
N ASP A 62 -4.81 11.07 8.28
CA ASP A 62 -5.26 12.34 8.84
C ASP A 62 -6.77 12.50 8.69
N VAL A 63 -7.31 12.20 7.51
CA VAL A 63 -8.76 12.17 7.25
C VAL A 63 -9.45 11.15 8.14
N GLY A 64 -8.88 9.94 8.29
CA GLY A 64 -9.42 8.93 9.19
C GLY A 64 -9.50 9.40 10.64
N GLN A 65 -8.50 10.15 11.11
CA GLN A 65 -8.52 10.74 12.46
C GLN A 65 -9.59 11.84 12.60
N MET A 66 -9.84 12.63 11.57
CA MET A 66 -10.89 13.65 11.58
C MET A 66 -12.30 13.04 11.60
N ILE A 67 -12.51 11.95 10.86
CA ILE A 67 -13.79 11.26 10.79
C ILE A 67 -14.03 10.40 12.05
N PHE A 68 -12.97 9.82 12.62
CA PHE A 68 -13.04 8.94 13.79
C PHE A 68 -12.15 9.41 14.96
N PRO A 69 -12.44 10.57 15.57
CA PRO A 69 -11.55 11.23 16.54
C PRO A 69 -11.30 10.44 17.83
N ASN A 70 -12.18 9.49 18.18
CA ASN A 70 -12.11 8.72 19.44
C ASN A 70 -11.52 7.30 19.30
N SER A 71 -10.93 6.94 18.16
CA SER A 71 -10.38 5.59 17.91
C SER A 71 -9.00 5.34 18.56
N LYS A 72 -8.35 6.37 19.12
CA LYS A 72 -7.12 6.22 19.92
C LYS A 72 -7.42 5.82 21.37
N LYS A 73 -7.98 4.63 21.60
CA LYS A 73 -7.88 3.91 22.89
C LYS A 73 -7.93 2.40 22.67
N LYS A 74 -6.77 1.80 22.41
CA LYS A 74 -6.36 0.53 23.02
C LYS A 74 -4.86 0.33 22.85
#